data_AF-Q0I4K7-F1
#
_entry.id   AF-Q0I4K7-F1
#
_cell.length_a   1.000
_cell.length_b   1.000
_cell.length_c   1.000
_cell.angle_alpha   90.00
_cell.angle_beta   90.00
_cell.angle_gamma   90.00
#
_symmetry.space_group_name_H-M   'P 1'
#
loop_
_entity.id
_entity.type
_entity.pdbx_description
1 polymer ?
#
loop_
_entity_poly.entity_id
_entity_poly.type
_entity_poly.pdbx_seq_one_letter_code
_entity_poly.pdbx_strand_id
1 'polypeptide(L)'
;MSYPFISFNSTVEQLKTHLREHCGIEKSGSKKELIEAILAFEEENGFVRPNKDVAEHTAPVNNLELPLEKQRKVRIKIAETEQDRSDVYVSINDWDALIKRGVEVVVPEAVYVLLSKAGDQTFTQEKDGSLTEGFSPRYHVTLLGYES
;
A
#
# COMPACT_ATOMS: atom_id res chain seq x y z
N MET A 1 17.30 -14.60 -25.38
CA MET A 1 16.25 -13.77 -26.01
C MET A 1 15.55 -13.01 -24.90
N SER A 2 15.29 -11.71 -25.07
CA SER A 2 14.61 -10.91 -24.04
C SER A 2 13.12 -11.26 -24.05
N TYR A 3 12.53 -11.51 -22.88
CA TYR A 3 11.09 -11.67 -22.75
C TYR A 3 10.40 -10.33 -23.07
N PRO A 4 9.41 -10.30 -23.98
CA PRO A 4 8.70 -9.08 -24.34
C PRO A 4 7.58 -8.82 -23.32
N PHE A 5 7.74 -7.81 -22.47
CA PHE A 5 6.70 -7.44 -21.50
C PHE A 5 5.49 -6.81 -22.19
N ILE A 6 4.30 -7.32 -21.91
CA ILE A 6 3.02 -6.73 -22.33
C ILE A 6 2.50 -5.74 -21.29
N SER A 7 1.94 -4.62 -21.74
CA SER A 7 1.31 -3.63 -20.86
C SER A 7 -0.03 -4.14 -20.31
N PHE A 8 -0.33 -3.85 -19.04
CA PHE A 8 -1.62 -4.20 -18.45
C PHE A 8 -2.78 -3.34 -18.97
N ASN A 9 -2.47 -2.25 -19.66
CA ASN A 9 -3.47 -1.44 -20.35
C ASN A 9 -3.93 -2.05 -21.69
N SER A 10 -3.26 -3.09 -22.17
CA SER A 10 -3.61 -3.82 -23.40
C SER A 10 -5.01 -4.44 -23.37
N THR A 11 -5.53 -4.77 -24.56
CA THR A 11 -6.84 -5.42 -24.71
C THR A 11 -6.81 -6.87 -24.24
N VAL A 12 -7.97 -7.43 -23.90
CA VAL A 12 -8.11 -8.83 -23.47
C VAL A 12 -7.54 -9.81 -24.51
N GLU A 13 -7.72 -9.51 -25.79
CA GLU A 13 -7.19 -10.33 -26.89
C GLU A 13 -5.66 -10.30 -26.92
N GLN A 14 -5.05 -9.13 -26.75
CA GLN A 14 -3.59 -8.99 -26.70
C GLN A 14 -2.98 -9.74 -25.51
N LEU A 15 -3.62 -9.70 -24.34
CA LEU A 15 -3.18 -10.44 -23.15
C LEU A 15 -3.27 -11.96 -23.35
N LYS A 16 -4.32 -12.44 -24.03
CA LYS A 16 -4.46 -13.86 -24.38
C LYS A 16 -3.42 -14.30 -25.40
N THR A 17 -3.17 -13.51 -26.44
CA THR A 17 -2.14 -13.79 -27.44
C THR A 17 -0.76 -13.86 -26.78
N HIS A 18 -0.47 -12.93 -25.86
CA HIS A 18 0.79 -12.92 -25.13
C HIS A 18 0.98 -14.16 -24.24
N LEU A 19 -0.05 -14.56 -23.49
CA LEU A 19 -0.04 -15.81 -22.72
C LEU A 19 0.18 -17.04 -23.60
N ARG A 20 -0.45 -17.09 -24.78
CA ARG A 20 -0.31 -18.22 -25.72
C ARG A 20 1.09 -18.27 -26.34
N GLU A 21 1.58 -17.14 -26.86
CA GLU A 21 2.80 -17.09 -27.67
C GLU A 21 4.08 -17.06 -26.83
N HIS A 22 4.05 -16.41 -25.66
CA HIS A 22 5.24 -16.22 -24.82
C HIS A 22 5.23 -17.06 -23.54
N CYS A 23 4.05 -17.37 -22.99
CA CYS A 23 3.93 -18.18 -21.78
C CYS A 23 3.52 -19.64 -22.06
N GLY A 24 3.00 -19.94 -23.26
CA GLY A 24 2.46 -21.26 -23.61
C GLY A 24 1.17 -21.64 -22.87
N ILE A 25 0.47 -20.66 -22.27
CA ILE A 25 -0.71 -20.88 -21.43
C ILE A 25 -1.97 -20.46 -22.20
N GLU A 26 -2.90 -21.40 -22.39
CA GLU A 26 -4.23 -21.09 -22.92
C GLU A 26 -5.21 -20.81 -21.78
N LYS A 27 -5.29 -19.54 -21.35
CA LYS A 27 -6.25 -19.10 -20.33
C LYS A 27 -7.32 -18.19 -20.95
N SER A 28 -8.58 -18.50 -20.68
CA SER A 28 -9.73 -17.66 -21.03
C SER A 28 -10.40 -17.18 -19.75
N GLY A 29 -10.51 -15.86 -19.58
CA GLY A 29 -10.98 -15.27 -18.33
C GLY A 29 -11.16 -13.76 -18.44
N SER A 30 -11.49 -13.15 -17.31
CA SER A 30 -11.55 -11.69 -17.19
C SER A 30 -10.17 -11.07 -17.37
N LYS A 31 -10.11 -9.78 -17.73
CA LYS A 31 -8.83 -9.06 -17.92
C LYS A 31 -7.89 -9.22 -16.71
N LYS A 32 -8.44 -9.25 -15.50
CA LYS A 32 -7.69 -9.42 -14.25
C LYS A 32 -7.04 -10.81 -14.15
N GLU A 33 -7.78 -11.87 -14.43
CA GLU A 33 -7.28 -13.26 -14.36
C GLU A 33 -6.18 -13.55 -15.38
N LEU A 34 -6.21 -12.85 -16.52
CA LEU A 34 -5.18 -12.93 -17.56
C LEU A 34 -3.91 -12.21 -17.13
N ILE A 35 -4.05 -11.01 -16.55
CA ILE A 35 -2.89 -10.27 -16.03
C ILE A 35 -2.23 -11.03 -14.88
N GLU A 36 -3.01 -11.61 -13.98
CA GLU A 36 -2.51 -12.43 -12.88
C GLU A 36 -1.74 -13.66 -13.38
N ALA A 37 -2.21 -14.31 -14.45
CA ALA A 37 -1.48 -15.42 -15.06
C ALA A 37 -0.16 -15.01 -15.70
N ILE A 38 -0.10 -13.81 -16.32
CA ILE A 38 1.14 -13.26 -16.89
C ILE A 38 2.14 -12.95 -15.77
N LEU A 39 1.67 -12.34 -14.67
CA LEU A 39 2.49 -12.02 -13.51
C LEU A 39 3.06 -13.28 -12.84
N ALA A 40 2.23 -14.30 -12.65
CA ALA A 40 2.66 -15.57 -12.06
C ALA A 40 3.74 -16.26 -12.92
N PHE A 41 3.59 -16.24 -14.24
CA PHE A 41 4.61 -16.77 -15.15
C PHE A 41 5.92 -15.98 -15.07
N GLU A 42 5.84 -14.65 -15.00
CA GLU A 42 7.01 -13.79 -14.89
C GLU A 42 7.75 -13.98 -13.57
N GLU A 43 7.04 -14.17 -12.46
CA GLU A 43 7.62 -14.47 -11.15
C GLU A 43 8.32 -15.83 -11.14
N GLU A 44 7.67 -16.88 -11.67
CA GLU A 44 8.21 -18.24 -11.71
C GLU A 44 9.46 -18.34 -12.61
N ASN A 45 9.54 -17.50 -13.65
CA ASN A 45 10.68 -17.45 -14.57
C ASN A 45 11.69 -16.34 -14.25
N GLY A 46 11.49 -15.58 -13.16
CA GLY A 46 12.41 -14.54 -12.70
C GLY A 46 12.50 -13.30 -13.61
N PHE A 47 11.46 -13.00 -14.38
CA PHE A 47 11.42 -11.83 -15.25
C PHE A 47 11.04 -10.56 -14.47
N VAL A 48 11.99 -9.62 -14.38
CA VAL A 48 11.77 -8.33 -13.70
C VAL A 48 11.35 -7.26 -14.71
N ARG A 49 10.14 -6.71 -14.55
CA ARG A 49 9.61 -5.63 -15.39
C ARG A 49 10.39 -4.32 -15.18
N PRO A 50 10.82 -3.62 -16.25
CA PRO A 50 11.43 -2.29 -16.15
C PRO A 50 10.35 -1.22 -15.84
N ASN A 51 9.97 -1.13 -14.57
CA ASN A 51 9.46 0.05 -13.83
C ASN A 51 8.62 1.13 -14.56
N LYS A 52 7.63 0.75 -15.38
CA LYS A 52 6.55 1.67 -15.78
C LYS A 52 5.12 1.09 -15.81
N ASP A 53 4.98 -0.22 -15.78
CA ASP A 53 3.68 -0.89 -15.76
C ASP A 53 3.54 -1.81 -14.53
N VAL A 54 4.13 -1.43 -13.39
CA VAL A 54 3.66 -1.91 -12.08
C VAL A 54 2.38 -1.14 -11.78
N ALA A 55 1.33 -1.39 -12.57
CA ALA A 55 -0.01 -1.15 -12.06
C ALA A 55 -0.11 -2.08 -10.86
N GLU A 56 -0.13 -1.48 -9.68
CA GLU A 56 -0.32 -2.10 -8.39
C GLU A 56 -1.41 -3.17 -8.49
N HIS A 57 -1.03 -4.42 -8.72
CA HIS A 57 -1.87 -5.59 -8.49
C HIS A 57 -1.87 -5.96 -7.01
N THR A 58 -2.05 -4.92 -6.21
CA THR A 58 -2.90 -4.90 -5.04
C THR A 58 -3.58 -3.56 -5.15
N ALA A 59 -4.68 -3.46 -5.91
CA ALA A 59 -5.70 -2.52 -5.47
C ALA A 59 -6.15 -3.13 -4.14
N PRO A 60 -5.77 -2.57 -2.96
CA PRO A 60 -6.49 -2.94 -1.77
C PRO A 60 -7.95 -2.68 -2.13
N VAL A 61 -8.85 -3.63 -1.86
CA VAL A 61 -10.23 -3.25 -1.56
C VAL A 61 -10.05 -2.04 -0.64
N ASN A 62 -10.49 -0.86 -1.05
CA ASN A 62 -10.13 0.39 -0.40
C ASN A 62 -10.71 0.30 1.02
N ASN A 63 -10.00 -0.34 1.96
CA ASN A 63 -10.53 -0.71 3.27
C ASN A 63 -10.95 0.57 3.99
N LEU A 64 -10.34 1.68 3.62
CA LEU A 64 -10.66 3.04 4.05
C LEU A 64 -12.08 3.51 3.66
N GLU A 65 -12.69 2.94 2.61
CA GLU A 65 -14.08 3.23 2.21
C GLU A 65 -15.11 2.37 2.96
N LEU A 66 -14.68 1.28 3.62
CA LEU A 66 -15.57 0.49 4.45
C LEU A 66 -15.83 1.20 5.80
N PRO A 67 -17.01 1.03 6.40
CA PRO A 67 -17.24 1.43 7.79
C PRO A 67 -16.17 0.83 8.71
N LEU A 68 -15.69 1.61 9.69
CA LEU A 68 -14.56 1.27 10.58
C LEU A 68 -14.66 -0.13 11.21
N GLU A 69 -15.88 -0.57 11.54
CA GLU A 69 -16.16 -1.89 12.12
C GLU A 69 -15.88 -3.06 11.17
N LYS A 70 -15.98 -2.82 9.85
CA LYS A 70 -15.77 -3.80 8.78
C LYS A 70 -14.37 -3.73 8.19
N GLN A 71 -13.57 -2.77 8.64
CA GLN A 71 -12.19 -2.63 8.18
C GLN A 71 -11.34 -3.75 8.76
N ARG A 72 -10.30 -4.11 8.01
CA ARG A 72 -9.24 -4.95 8.54
C ARG A 72 -8.60 -4.24 9.73
N LYS A 73 -8.33 -5.01 10.76
CA LYS A 73 -7.67 -4.52 11.96
C LYS A 73 -6.17 -4.75 11.83
N VAL A 74 -5.41 -3.80 12.35
CA VAL A 74 -3.96 -3.79 12.33
C VAL A 74 -3.43 -3.63 13.75
N ARG A 75 -2.34 -4.32 14.04
CA ARG A 75 -1.56 -4.16 15.27
C ARG A 75 -0.57 -3.04 15.07
N ILE A 76 -0.65 -2.03 15.92
CA ILE A 76 0.24 -0.88 15.90
C ILE A 76 0.88 -0.65 17.26
N LYS A 77 2.01 0.05 17.24
CA LYS A 77 2.66 0.59 18.44
C LYS A 77 3.07 2.03 18.19
N ILE A 78 2.71 2.93 19.10
CA ILE A 78 3.16 4.32 19.08
C ILE A 78 4.33 4.44 20.05
N ALA A 79 5.51 4.87 19.57
CA ALA A 79 6.67 5.01 20.45
C ALA A 79 6.46 6.14 21.47
N GLU A 80 6.98 5.92 22.68
CA GLU A 80 7.21 6.98 23.66
C GLU A 80 8.43 7.79 23.23
N THR A 81 8.35 9.11 23.33
CA THR A 81 9.52 9.97 23.20
C THR A 81 9.84 10.57 24.56
N GLU A 82 11.06 11.06 24.75
CA GLU A 82 11.43 11.77 25.99
C GLU A 82 10.62 13.06 26.20
N GLN A 83 10.10 13.62 25.10
CA GLN A 83 9.36 14.88 25.07
C GLN A 83 7.85 14.68 25.21
N ASP A 84 7.30 13.53 24.80
CA ASP A 84 5.87 13.24 24.92
C ASP A 84 5.61 11.75 25.21
N ARG A 85 5.06 11.51 26.41
CA ARG A 85 4.62 10.20 26.90
C ARG A 85 3.11 10.12 27.07
N SER A 86 2.38 11.13 26.61
CA SER A 86 0.93 11.21 26.78
C SER A 86 0.24 10.17 25.91
N ASP A 87 -0.87 9.63 26.43
CA ASP A 87 -1.75 8.75 25.65
C ASP A 87 -2.36 9.52 24.46
N VAL A 88 -2.53 8.83 23.34
CA VAL A 88 -3.03 9.41 22.08
C VAL A 88 -4.51 9.11 21.96
N TYR A 89 -5.34 10.16 22.10
CA TYR A 89 -6.76 10.06 21.81
C TYR A 89 -7.02 10.21 20.32
N VAL A 90 -7.77 9.27 19.73
CA VAL A 90 -8.18 9.30 18.32
C VAL A 90 -9.69 9.13 18.25
N SER A 91 -10.34 9.97 17.45
CA SER A 91 -11.75 9.84 17.13
C SER A 91 -11.94 9.98 15.62
N ILE A 92 -12.58 8.99 15.00
CA ILE A 92 -12.94 8.94 13.59
C ILE A 92 -14.40 8.52 13.50
N ASN A 93 -15.27 9.43 13.05
CA ASN A 93 -16.73 9.22 13.02
C ASN A 93 -17.25 8.73 14.38
N ASP A 94 -17.89 7.56 14.41
CA ASP A 94 -18.46 6.95 15.60
C ASP A 94 -17.49 6.06 16.39
N TRP A 95 -16.20 6.03 16.02
CA TRP A 95 -15.16 5.28 16.71
C TRP A 95 -14.21 6.22 17.43
N ASP A 96 -14.02 6.00 18.72
CA ASP A 96 -13.00 6.67 19.51
C ASP A 96 -12.20 5.68 20.35
N ALA A 97 -10.92 5.99 20.56
CA ALA A 97 -10.04 5.21 21.42
C ALA A 97 -8.93 6.07 22.02
N LEU A 98 -8.53 5.69 23.23
CA LEU A 98 -7.33 6.20 23.88
C LEU A 98 -6.21 5.16 23.75
N ILE A 99 -5.22 5.46 22.92
CA ILE A 99 -4.08 4.59 22.63
C ILE A 99 -2.91 4.94 23.56
N LYS A 100 -2.51 3.98 24.40
CA LYS A 100 -1.32 4.14 25.23
C LYS A 100 -0.05 3.99 24.40
N ARG A 101 0.87 4.95 24.55
CA ARG A 101 2.21 4.84 23.94
C ARG A 101 2.98 3.67 24.57
N GLY A 102 3.93 3.11 23.82
CA GLY A 102 4.74 1.96 24.26
C GLY A 102 4.02 0.60 24.25
N VAL A 103 2.69 0.59 24.15
CA VAL A 103 1.84 -0.59 24.17
C VAL A 103 1.39 -0.97 22.76
N GLU A 104 1.30 -2.27 22.51
CA GLU A 104 0.72 -2.80 21.26
C GLU A 104 -0.80 -2.73 21.35
N VAL A 105 -1.43 -2.14 20.33
CA VAL A 105 -2.88 -2.00 20.27
C VAL A 105 -3.40 -2.43 18.90
N VAL A 106 -4.61 -2.98 18.89
CA VAL A 106 -5.33 -3.33 17.66
C VAL A 106 -6.28 -2.21 17.31
N VAL A 107 -6.16 -1.68 16.09
CA VAL A 107 -7.02 -0.59 15.59
C VAL A 107 -7.47 -0.85 14.15
N PRO A 108 -8.56 -0.24 13.68
CA PRO A 108 -8.90 -0.23 12.25
C PRO A 108 -7.76 0.34 11.39
N GLU A 109 -7.59 -0.17 10.18
CA GLU A 109 -6.55 0.29 9.24
C GLU A 109 -6.59 1.80 8.98
N ALA A 110 -7.79 2.41 8.91
CA ALA A 110 -7.92 3.86 8.73
C ALA A 110 -7.28 4.67 9.87
N VAL A 111 -7.32 4.16 11.11
CA VAL A 111 -6.68 4.82 12.27
C VAL A 111 -5.17 4.83 12.11
N TYR A 112 -4.59 3.71 11.67
CA TYR A 112 -3.15 3.63 11.38
C TYR A 112 -2.74 4.62 10.27
N VAL A 113 -3.51 4.67 9.18
CA VAL A 113 -3.24 5.60 8.07
C VAL A 113 -3.33 7.06 8.52
N LEU A 114 -4.35 7.40 9.32
CA LEU A 114 -4.53 8.75 9.87
C LEU A 114 -3.32 9.14 10.72
N LEU A 115 -2.93 8.29 11.67
CA LEU A 115 -1.81 8.57 12.57
C LEU A 115 -0.46 8.64 11.83
N SER A 116 -0.27 7.82 10.80
CA SER A 116 0.96 7.81 9.99
C SER A 116 1.11 9.08 9.14
N LYS A 117 -0.01 9.68 8.71
CA LYS A 117 -0.04 10.94 7.96
C LYS A 117 -0.13 12.18 8.84
N ALA A 118 -0.33 12.01 10.15
CA ALA A 118 -0.33 13.12 11.08
C ALA A 118 1.10 13.62 11.29
N GLY A 119 1.40 14.79 10.76
CA GLY A 119 2.71 15.41 10.81
C GLY A 119 2.72 16.72 10.03
N ASP A 120 3.86 17.38 10.05
CA ASP A 120 4.04 18.66 9.38
C ASP A 120 4.81 18.45 8.07
N GLN A 121 4.26 18.97 6.97
CA GLN A 121 4.98 19.11 5.71
C GLN A 121 5.82 20.38 5.77
N THR A 122 7.12 20.20 5.58
CA THR A 122 8.11 21.28 5.56
C THR A 122 8.66 21.44 4.15
N PHE A 123 8.88 22.67 3.72
CA PHE A 123 9.50 22.99 2.45
C PHE A 123 10.75 23.81 2.72
N THR A 124 11.92 23.30 2.32
CA THR A 124 13.19 24.01 2.42
C THR A 124 13.55 24.53 1.05
N GLN A 125 13.73 25.84 0.92
CA GLN A 125 14.18 26.45 -0.33
C GLN A 125 15.70 26.37 -0.42
N GLU A 126 16.19 25.70 -1.46
CA GLU A 126 17.61 25.59 -1.76
C GLU A 126 18.13 26.88 -2.41
N LYS A 127 19.47 27.04 -2.43
CA LYS A 127 20.13 28.23 -2.99
C LYS A 127 19.85 28.46 -4.48
N ASP A 128 19.48 27.42 -5.21
CA ASP A 128 19.11 27.45 -6.63
C ASP A 128 17.62 27.80 -6.86
N GLY A 129 16.85 28.00 -5.78
CA GLY A 129 15.42 28.30 -5.83
C GLY A 129 14.52 27.07 -5.88
N SER A 130 15.07 25.84 -5.92
CA SER A 130 14.29 24.61 -5.82
C SER A 130 13.75 24.40 -4.40
N LEU A 131 12.68 23.59 -4.26
CA LEU A 131 12.07 23.25 -2.98
C LEU A 131 12.32 21.78 -2.66
N THR A 132 12.99 21.54 -1.54
CA THR A 132 13.12 20.20 -0.94
C THR A 132 11.95 20.01 0.03
N GLU A 133 11.07 19.04 -0.26
CA GLU A 133 9.99 18.64 0.63
C GLU A 133 10.51 17.69 1.71
N GLY A 134 10.11 17.93 2.96
CA GLY A 134 10.34 17.05 4.10
C GLY A 134 9.05 16.82 4.87
N PHE A 135 8.91 15.66 5.50
CA PHE A 135 7.77 15.33 6.36
C PHE A 135 8.26 14.98 7.77
N SER A 136 7.74 15.69 8.76
CA SER A 136 8.03 15.43 10.17
C SER A 136 6.80 14.79 10.84
N PRO A 137 6.81 13.47 11.12
CA PRO A 137 5.67 12.80 11.71
C PRO A 137 5.44 13.27 13.16
N ARG A 138 4.18 13.47 13.54
CA ARG A 138 3.78 13.81 14.91
C ARG A 138 3.77 12.59 15.82
N TYR A 139 3.45 11.42 15.26
CA TYR A 139 3.42 10.15 15.97
C TYR A 139 4.39 9.17 15.31
N HIS A 140 5.29 8.60 16.10
CA HIS A 140 6.17 7.51 15.65
C HIS A 140 5.41 6.18 15.73
N VAL A 141 4.53 5.95 14.74
CA VAL A 141 3.70 4.74 14.66
C VAL A 141 4.43 3.65 13.90
N THR A 142 4.44 2.44 14.45
CA THR A 142 4.99 1.24 13.81
C THR A 142 3.86 0.24 13.55
N LEU A 143 3.77 -0.28 12.33
CA LEU A 143 2.88 -1.39 11.98
C LEU A 143 3.55 -2.71 12.35
N LEU A 144 2.92 -3.48 13.24
CA LEU A 144 3.40 -4.79 13.69
C LEU A 144 2.82 -5.94 12.85
N GLY A 145 1.71 -5.69 12.16
CA GLY A 145 1.09 -6.63 11.23
C GLY A 145 -0.44 -6.57 11.25
N TYR A 146 -1.08 -7.34 10.39
CA TYR A 146 -2.53 -7.46 10.35
C TYR A 146 -3.03 -8.41 11.44
N GLU A 147 -4.23 -8.14 11.93
CA GLU A 147 -4.99 -9.10 12.73
C GLU A 147 -5.68 -10.09 11.77
N SER A 148 -5.45 -11.38 12.00
CA SER A 148 -5.95 -12.50 11.18
C SER A 148 -7.35 -12.91 11.57
#